data_AF-A0A0D3K836-F1
#
_entry.id   AF-A0A0D3K836-F1
#
_cell.length_a   1.000
_cell.length_b   1.000
_cell.length_c   1.000
_cell.angle_alpha   90.00
_cell.angle_beta   90.00
_cell.angle_gamma   90.00
#
_symmetry.space_group_name_H-M   'P 1'
#
loop_
_entity.id
_entity.type
_entity.pdbx_description
1 polymer ?
#
loop_
_entity_poly.entity_id
_entity_poly.type
_entity_poly.pdbx_seq_one_letter_code
_entity_poly.pdbx_strand_id
1 'polypeptide(L)'
;VIVPGFMCGHQQYADMAESMAARGVPVAVVPLEWYHWLPTMSTNSYRPILDAIDHTVQHPPAEEMASKIALVAHSAGGWLSRLYLSQKAHYGRTWDGAKLVNRLVTLGSPHVARLGPMAPHVARANDDGGALPVGVRCLTVASKGIRGKVSAMARASYHICAGPWANVAELDGDGITTADAALSVGGADKLVLEGVNHMPRS
;
A
#
# COMPACT_ATOMS: atom_id res chain seq x y z
N VAL A 1 0.40 3.30 12.27
CA VAL A 1 -0.89 2.82 11.73
C VAL A 1 -0.62 1.82 10.62
N ILE A 2 -1.19 0.62 10.69
CA ILE A 2 -1.10 -0.41 9.67
C ILE A 2 -2.30 -0.28 8.72
N VAL A 3 -2.05 -0.20 7.40
CA VAL A 3 -3.07 -0.06 6.37
C VAL A 3 -3.18 -1.36 5.57
N PRO A 4 -4.31 -2.09 5.67
CA PRO A 4 -4.53 -3.33 4.94
C PRO A 4 -4.53 -3.19 3.41
N GLY A 5 -4.21 -4.29 2.73
CA GLY A 5 -4.33 -4.46 1.29
C GLY A 5 -5.73 -4.88 0.84
N PHE A 6 -5.95 -4.83 -0.47
CA PHE A 6 -7.22 -5.18 -1.11
C PHE A 6 -7.70 -6.58 -0.68
N MET A 7 -8.99 -6.70 -0.37
CA MET A 7 -9.65 -7.92 0.14
C MET A 7 -9.07 -8.48 1.46
N CYS A 8 -8.24 -7.72 2.17
CA CYS A 8 -7.75 -8.12 3.49
C CYS A 8 -8.56 -7.46 4.61
N GLY A 9 -8.77 -8.19 5.70
CA GLY A 9 -9.29 -7.69 6.97
C GLY A 9 -8.18 -7.35 7.97
N HIS A 10 -8.51 -6.56 8.99
CA HIS A 10 -7.55 -6.07 9.98
C HIS A 10 -6.93 -7.21 10.82
N GLN A 11 -7.69 -8.29 11.06
CA GLN A 11 -7.25 -9.46 11.83
C GLN A 11 -6.02 -10.14 11.21
N GLN A 12 -5.88 -10.10 9.88
CA GLN A 12 -4.72 -10.68 9.18
C GLN A 12 -3.40 -9.94 9.48
N TYR A 13 -3.47 -8.79 10.15
CA TYR A 13 -2.31 -8.00 10.56
C TYR A 13 -2.09 -8.03 12.08
N ALA A 14 -2.83 -8.89 12.82
CA ALA A 14 -2.72 -9.00 14.27
C ALA A 14 -1.28 -9.35 14.71
N ASP A 15 -0.69 -10.40 14.15
CA ASP A 15 0.69 -10.82 14.46
C ASP A 15 1.70 -9.68 14.22
N MET A 16 1.50 -8.90 13.14
CA MET A 16 2.34 -7.75 12.84
C MET A 16 2.18 -6.65 13.90
N ALA A 17 0.94 -6.34 14.28
CA ALA A 17 0.65 -5.37 15.32
C ALA A 17 1.24 -5.81 16.67
N GLU A 18 1.02 -7.07 17.08
CA GLU A 18 1.57 -7.63 18.31
C GLU A 18 3.11 -7.59 18.32
N SER A 19 3.74 -7.97 17.21
CA SER A 19 5.19 -7.92 17.03
C SER A 19 5.74 -6.48 17.13
N MET A 20 5.02 -5.48 16.62
CA MET A 20 5.39 -4.07 16.77
C MET A 20 5.19 -3.58 18.21
N ALA A 21 4.05 -3.93 18.83
CA ALA A 21 3.73 -3.56 20.20
C ALA A 21 4.74 -4.15 21.20
N ALA A 22 5.15 -5.42 21.01
CA ALA A 22 6.18 -6.08 21.81
C ALA A 22 7.55 -5.39 21.73
N ARG A 23 7.79 -4.57 20.69
CA ARG A 23 8.99 -3.73 20.54
C ARG A 23 8.78 -2.29 21.04
N GLY A 24 7.70 -2.03 21.77
CA GLY A 24 7.37 -0.73 22.33
C GLY A 24 6.84 0.28 21.31
N VAL A 25 6.34 -0.18 20.16
CA VAL A 25 5.73 0.70 19.14
C VAL A 25 4.21 0.70 19.29
N PRO A 26 3.58 1.81 19.73
CA PRO A 26 2.13 1.93 19.73
C PRO A 26 1.59 1.78 18.31
N VAL A 27 0.65 0.86 18.13
CA VAL A 27 0.17 0.46 16.81
C VAL A 27 -1.35 0.35 16.80
N ALA A 28 -1.94 0.87 15.72
CA ALA A 28 -3.33 0.66 15.38
C ALA A 28 -3.37 0.11 13.96
N VAL A 29 -4.24 -0.88 13.73
CA VAL A 29 -4.56 -1.38 12.40
C VAL A 29 -5.84 -0.70 11.95
N VAL A 30 -5.90 -0.18 10.72
CA VAL A 30 -7.14 0.38 10.19
C VAL A 30 -8.21 -0.71 10.22
N PRO A 31 -9.39 -0.48 10.85
CA PRO A 31 -10.39 -1.50 11.11
C PRO A 31 -11.20 -1.82 9.85
N LEU A 32 -10.52 -2.35 8.83
CA LEU A 32 -11.13 -2.84 7.60
C LEU A 32 -11.47 -4.30 7.75
N GLU A 33 -12.61 -4.69 7.16
CA GLU A 33 -12.97 -6.06 6.92
C GLU A 33 -12.81 -6.37 5.43
N TRP A 34 -12.64 -7.65 5.07
CA TRP A 34 -12.50 -8.04 3.67
C TRP A 34 -13.67 -7.55 2.81
N TYR A 35 -14.88 -7.51 3.38
CA TYR A 35 -16.09 -7.08 2.68
C TYR A 35 -16.20 -5.56 2.51
N HIS A 36 -15.43 -4.75 3.25
CA HIS A 36 -15.36 -3.30 3.01
C HIS A 36 -14.73 -2.97 1.64
N TRP A 37 -14.04 -3.92 1.03
CA TRP A 37 -13.47 -3.79 -0.31
C TRP A 37 -14.48 -4.09 -1.42
N LEU A 38 -15.58 -4.80 -1.15
CA LEU A 38 -16.56 -5.14 -2.20
C LEU A 38 -17.15 -3.92 -2.91
N PRO A 39 -17.55 -2.83 -2.21
CA PRO A 39 -18.07 -1.64 -2.87
C PRO A 39 -17.06 -0.95 -3.79
N THR A 40 -15.75 -1.13 -3.58
CA THR A 40 -14.73 -0.49 -4.42
C THR A 40 -14.73 -1.07 -5.84
N MET A 41 -15.22 -2.30 -6.01
CA MET A 41 -15.35 -2.95 -7.32
C MET A 41 -16.57 -2.47 -8.11
N SER A 42 -17.69 -2.18 -7.43
CA SER A 42 -18.93 -1.76 -8.07
C SER A 42 -19.02 -0.24 -8.28
N THR A 43 -18.50 0.55 -7.33
CA THR A 43 -18.57 2.02 -7.37
C THR A 43 -17.31 2.65 -7.97
N ASN A 44 -16.25 1.86 -8.14
CA ASN A 44 -14.92 2.35 -8.53
C ASN A 44 -14.40 3.48 -7.61
N SER A 45 -14.82 3.48 -6.34
CA SER A 45 -14.44 4.46 -5.34
C SER A 45 -13.77 3.79 -4.15
N TYR A 46 -12.66 4.38 -3.69
CA TYR A 46 -11.93 3.94 -2.50
C TYR A 46 -12.11 4.89 -1.32
N ARG A 47 -13.06 5.85 -1.42
CA ARG A 47 -13.33 6.83 -0.38
C ARG A 47 -13.57 6.21 1.00
N PRO A 48 -14.41 5.16 1.18
CA PRO A 48 -14.61 4.56 2.50
C PRO A 48 -13.32 4.03 3.13
N ILE A 49 -12.41 3.52 2.30
CA ILE A 49 -11.11 3.02 2.76
C ILE A 49 -10.21 4.19 3.21
N LEU A 50 -10.18 5.28 2.44
CA LEU A 50 -9.44 6.49 2.79
C LEU A 50 -10.01 7.18 4.04
N ASP A 51 -11.35 7.18 4.19
CA ASP A 51 -12.03 7.70 5.38
C ASP A 51 -11.68 6.87 6.63
N ALA A 52 -11.56 5.55 6.51
CA ALA A 52 -11.10 4.69 7.61
C ALA A 52 -9.62 4.91 7.98
N ILE A 53 -8.75 5.12 6.98
CA ILE A 53 -7.34 5.50 7.20
C ILE A 53 -7.29 6.82 7.98
N ASP A 54 -8.02 7.83 7.51
CA ASP A 54 -8.08 9.16 8.13
C ASP A 54 -8.54 9.10 9.58
N HIS A 55 -9.65 8.40 9.84
CA HIS A 55 -10.17 8.23 11.19
C HIS A 55 -9.13 7.58 12.13
N THR A 56 -8.41 6.56 11.65
CA THR A 56 -7.39 5.86 12.44
C THR A 56 -6.16 6.74 12.71
N VAL A 57 -5.77 7.57 11.75
CA VAL A 57 -4.66 8.52 11.90
C VAL A 57 -5.04 9.66 12.87
N GLN A 58 -6.29 10.12 12.87
CA GLN A 58 -6.76 11.16 13.79
C GLN A 58 -6.94 10.67 15.23
N HIS A 59 -7.07 9.36 15.45
CA HIS A 59 -7.24 8.74 16.77
C HIS A 59 -6.14 7.71 17.04
N PRO A 60 -4.87 8.14 17.17
CA PRO A 60 -3.76 7.21 17.40
C PRO A 60 -3.86 6.55 18.78
N PRO A 61 -3.27 5.35 18.95
CA PRO A 61 -3.38 4.55 20.17
C PRO A 61 -2.63 5.10 21.40
N ALA A 62 -1.93 6.24 21.28
CA ALA A 62 -1.19 6.87 22.38
C ALA A 62 -1.58 8.35 22.50
N GLU A 63 -1.91 8.79 23.71
CA GLU A 63 -2.33 10.17 24.02
C GLU A 63 -1.19 11.21 23.87
N GLU A 64 0.08 10.77 23.96
CA GLU A 64 1.26 11.62 23.75
C GLU A 64 1.51 11.89 22.25
N MET A 65 0.64 12.67 21.62
CA MET A 65 0.86 13.23 20.30
C MET A 65 1.91 14.34 20.32
N ALA A 66 3.20 13.98 20.39
CA ALA A 66 4.30 14.93 20.17
C ALA A 66 5.14 14.60 18.91
N SER A 67 5.00 13.41 18.33
CA SER A 67 5.75 13.03 17.12
C SER A 67 4.83 12.43 16.07
N LYS A 68 5.00 12.91 14.83
CA LYS A 68 4.17 12.57 13.66
C LYS A 68 4.04 11.05 13.44
N ILE A 69 2.93 10.63 12.84
CA ILE A 69 2.54 9.23 12.64
C ILE A 69 3.32 8.57 11.49
N ALA A 70 3.57 7.26 11.63
CA ALA A 70 4.04 6.40 10.56
C ALA A 70 2.92 5.49 10.03
N LEU A 71 2.78 5.41 8.70
CA LEU A 71 1.94 4.42 8.02
C LEU A 71 2.79 3.22 7.61
N VAL A 72 2.30 2.01 7.85
CA VAL A 72 2.84 0.77 7.29
C VAL A 72 1.74 0.13 6.45
N ALA A 73 1.90 0.15 5.14
CA ALA A 73 0.83 -0.08 4.19
C ALA A 73 1.13 -1.28 3.28
N HIS A 74 0.23 -2.24 3.25
CA HIS A 74 0.41 -3.46 2.46
C HIS A 74 -0.36 -3.39 1.14
N SER A 75 0.25 -3.86 0.04
CA SER A 75 -0.39 -4.03 -1.26
C SER A 75 -1.14 -2.75 -1.68
N ALA A 76 -2.45 -2.81 -1.93
CA ALA A 76 -3.26 -1.65 -2.30
C ALA A 76 -3.24 -0.50 -1.29
N GLY A 77 -3.05 -0.81 0.00
CA GLY A 77 -2.91 0.19 1.05
C GLY A 77 -1.76 1.17 0.77
N GLY A 78 -0.72 0.76 0.05
CA GLY A 78 0.44 1.62 -0.24
C GLY A 78 0.09 2.78 -1.18
N TRP A 79 -0.54 2.49 -2.33
CA TRP A 79 -0.94 3.57 -3.25
C TRP A 79 -2.14 4.36 -2.70
N LEU A 80 -3.03 3.75 -1.92
CA LEU A 80 -4.08 4.46 -1.19
C LEU A 80 -3.51 5.44 -0.16
N SER A 81 -2.47 5.03 0.56
CA SER A 81 -1.78 5.92 1.51
C SER A 81 -1.17 7.12 0.81
N ARG A 82 -0.66 6.95 -0.43
CA ARG A 82 -0.18 8.10 -1.22
C ARG A 82 -1.30 9.08 -1.59
N LEU A 83 -2.48 8.58 -1.95
CA LEU A 83 -3.66 9.42 -2.16
C LEU A 83 -4.09 10.14 -0.86
N TYR A 84 -4.09 9.43 0.27
CA TYR A 84 -4.41 10.00 1.58
C TYR A 84 -3.46 11.14 1.98
N LEU A 85 -2.17 10.99 1.68
CA LEU A 85 -1.13 11.98 1.98
C LEU A 85 -1.18 13.20 1.05
N SER A 86 -1.87 13.11 -0.08
CA SER A 86 -1.95 14.19 -1.06
C SER A 86 -2.77 15.38 -0.55
N GLN A 87 -2.38 16.57 -1.02
CA GLN A 87 -3.17 17.81 -0.87
C GLN A 87 -4.26 17.95 -1.94
N LYS A 88 -4.28 17.06 -2.94
CA LYS A 88 -5.31 17.07 -3.96
C LYS A 88 -6.57 16.34 -3.50
N ALA A 89 -7.70 16.71 -4.09
CA ALA A 89 -8.94 16.02 -3.87
C ALA A 89 -8.97 14.67 -4.61
N HIS A 90 -9.33 13.60 -3.91
CA HIS A 90 -9.67 12.32 -4.51
C HIS A 90 -11.06 11.88 -4.04
N TYR A 91 -11.85 11.32 -4.95
CA TYR A 91 -13.22 10.88 -4.64
C TYR A 91 -14.07 11.96 -3.94
N GLY A 92 -13.85 13.23 -4.32
CA GLY A 92 -14.58 14.40 -3.80
C GLY A 92 -14.11 14.92 -2.44
N ARG A 93 -12.98 14.44 -1.89
CA ARG A 93 -12.45 14.88 -0.59
C ARG A 93 -10.93 15.09 -0.65
N THR A 94 -10.44 16.10 0.07
CA THR A 94 -9.01 16.26 0.38
C THR A 94 -8.77 15.81 1.81
N TRP A 95 -7.82 14.89 2.02
CA TRP A 95 -7.43 14.44 3.37
C TRP A 95 -6.21 15.17 3.90
N ASP A 96 -5.24 15.51 3.03
CA ASP A 96 -4.00 16.22 3.42
C ASP A 96 -3.30 15.54 4.62
N GLY A 97 -3.24 14.20 4.58
CA GLY A 97 -2.72 13.37 5.67
C GLY A 97 -1.26 13.64 6.01
N ALA A 98 -0.51 14.28 5.11
CA ALA A 98 0.88 14.68 5.33
C ALA A 98 1.05 15.68 6.50
N LYS A 99 -0.03 16.33 6.96
CA LYS A 99 -0.01 17.14 8.19
C LYS A 99 0.23 16.30 9.45
N LEU A 100 -0.25 15.06 9.47
CA LEU A 100 -0.20 14.16 10.62
C LEU A 100 0.83 13.04 10.45
N VAL A 101 1.10 12.64 9.21
CA VAL A 101 2.00 11.52 8.87
C VAL A 101 3.31 12.04 8.30
N ASN A 102 4.44 11.48 8.74
CA ASN A 102 5.77 11.79 8.19
C ASN A 102 6.54 10.57 7.66
N ARG A 103 6.03 9.37 7.85
CA ARG A 103 6.63 8.14 7.33
C ARG A 103 5.58 7.29 6.63
N LEU A 104 5.96 6.76 5.48
CA LEU A 104 5.23 5.71 4.79
C LEU A 104 6.17 4.53 4.57
N VAL A 105 5.78 3.33 4.99
CA VAL A 105 6.45 2.09 4.61
C VAL A 105 5.47 1.29 3.77
N THR A 106 5.84 0.89 2.56
CA THR A 106 4.96 0.09 1.70
C THR A 106 5.49 -1.31 1.50
N LEU A 107 4.66 -2.32 1.71
CA LEU A 107 5.00 -3.73 1.63
C LEU A 107 4.37 -4.36 0.39
N GLY A 108 5.16 -4.71 -0.63
CA GLY A 108 4.67 -5.37 -1.85
C GLY A 108 3.62 -4.57 -2.63
N SER A 109 3.61 -3.24 -2.48
CA SER A 109 2.56 -2.38 -3.05
C SER A 109 2.75 -2.13 -4.54
N PRO A 110 1.77 -2.40 -5.41
CA PRO A 110 1.89 -2.15 -6.84
C PRO A 110 1.71 -0.65 -7.15
N HIS A 111 2.79 0.12 -7.03
CA HIS A 111 2.78 1.57 -7.33
C HIS A 111 2.76 1.87 -8.85
N VAL A 112 2.88 0.83 -9.67
CA VAL A 112 2.57 0.85 -11.11
C VAL A 112 1.58 -0.28 -11.39
N ALA A 113 0.48 0.09 -12.05
CA ALA A 113 -0.50 -0.84 -12.59
C ALA A 113 -0.92 -0.37 -13.99
N ARG A 114 -0.87 -1.28 -14.95
CA ARG A 114 -1.14 -1.06 -16.37
C ARG A 114 -2.44 -1.72 -16.84
N LEU A 115 -2.97 -2.67 -16.08
CA LEU A 115 -4.22 -3.37 -16.36
C LEU A 115 -5.15 -3.40 -15.15
N GLY A 116 -6.41 -3.74 -15.39
CA GLY A 116 -7.40 -3.99 -14.35
C GLY A 116 -8.00 -2.73 -13.72
N PRO A 117 -9.00 -2.91 -12.85
CA PRO A 117 -9.80 -1.81 -12.30
C PRO A 117 -9.00 -0.85 -11.40
N MET A 118 -7.86 -1.30 -10.86
CA MET A 118 -7.00 -0.44 -10.01
C MET A 118 -6.08 0.50 -10.81
N ALA A 119 -5.79 0.20 -12.08
CA ALA A 119 -4.87 0.98 -12.90
C ALA A 119 -5.15 2.49 -12.92
N PRO A 120 -6.38 2.98 -13.15
CA PRO A 120 -6.64 4.43 -13.14
C PRO A 120 -6.43 5.09 -11.76
N HIS A 121 -6.56 4.34 -10.66
CA HIS A 121 -6.38 4.88 -9.31
C HIS A 121 -4.90 4.92 -8.92
N VAL A 122 -4.14 3.90 -9.32
CA VAL A 122 -2.68 3.89 -9.20
C VAL A 122 -2.07 5.00 -10.06
N ALA A 123 -2.59 5.20 -11.28
CA ALA A 123 -2.19 6.33 -12.13
C ALA A 123 -2.46 7.67 -11.46
N ARG A 124 -3.63 7.86 -10.82
CA ARG A 124 -3.94 9.07 -10.05
C ARG A 124 -2.94 9.33 -8.91
N ALA A 125 -2.51 8.28 -8.19
CA ALA A 125 -1.47 8.42 -7.17
C ALA A 125 -0.13 8.86 -7.76
N ASN A 126 0.15 8.51 -9.02
CA ASN A 126 1.35 8.91 -9.75
C ASN A 126 1.23 10.32 -10.36
N ASP A 127 0.03 10.73 -10.81
CA ASP A 127 -0.24 12.07 -11.37
C ASP A 127 -0.18 13.19 -10.30
N ASP A 128 -0.17 12.82 -9.03
CA ASP A 128 0.06 13.72 -7.90
C ASP A 128 1.52 14.15 -7.72
N GLY A 129 2.26 14.13 -8.84
CA GLY A 129 3.66 14.49 -8.94
C GLY A 129 4.61 13.32 -8.79
N GLY A 130 4.11 12.11 -8.54
CA GLY A 130 4.88 10.86 -8.38
C GLY A 130 5.80 10.82 -7.16
N ALA A 131 6.13 11.99 -6.62
CA ALA A 131 6.94 12.24 -5.45
C ALA A 131 6.09 12.29 -4.18
N LEU A 132 6.76 12.11 -3.05
CA LEU A 132 6.15 12.20 -1.73
C LEU A 132 5.91 13.67 -1.34
N PRO A 133 4.87 13.97 -0.54
CA PRO A 133 4.71 15.30 0.04
C PRO A 133 5.93 15.72 0.85
N VAL A 134 6.22 17.03 0.86
CA VAL A 134 7.35 17.60 1.62
C VAL A 134 7.27 17.17 3.09
N GLY A 135 8.38 16.66 3.62
CA GLY A 135 8.48 16.20 5.02
C GLY A 135 7.99 14.77 5.27
N VAL A 136 7.48 14.07 4.26
CA VAL A 136 7.18 12.63 4.32
C VAL A 136 8.36 11.84 3.74
N ARG A 137 8.93 10.93 4.54
CA ARG A 137 9.89 9.93 4.05
C ARG A 137 9.16 8.63 3.73
N CYS A 138 9.51 7.98 2.63
CA CYS A 138 8.93 6.69 2.27
C CYS A 138 10.01 5.63 2.14
N LEU A 139 9.72 4.44 2.66
CA LEU A 139 10.46 3.22 2.37
C LEU A 139 9.56 2.28 1.56
N THR A 140 9.96 2.00 0.33
CA THR A 140 9.34 0.96 -0.50
C THR A 140 10.03 -0.37 -0.28
N VAL A 141 9.27 -1.39 0.14
CA VAL A 141 9.76 -2.74 0.39
C VAL A 141 9.20 -3.66 -0.68
N ALA A 142 10.10 -4.18 -1.50
CA ALA A 142 9.83 -5.19 -2.50
C ALA A 142 10.38 -6.55 -2.06
N SER A 143 9.94 -7.61 -2.73
CA SER A 143 10.55 -8.92 -2.61
C SER A 143 11.14 -9.34 -3.95
N LYS A 144 12.03 -10.33 -3.91
CA LYS A 144 12.50 -11.07 -5.08
C LYS A 144 12.60 -12.56 -4.77
N GLY A 145 12.56 -13.38 -5.80
CA GLY A 145 12.66 -14.85 -5.73
C GLY A 145 11.52 -15.59 -6.41
N ILE A 146 10.47 -14.90 -6.85
CA ILE A 146 9.33 -15.50 -7.55
C ILE A 146 9.25 -14.91 -8.95
N ARG A 147 9.81 -15.63 -9.94
CA ARG A 147 9.73 -15.20 -11.34
C ARG A 147 8.34 -15.40 -11.91
N GLY A 148 7.90 -14.54 -12.83
CA GLY A 148 6.58 -14.67 -13.45
C GLY A 148 6.33 -15.99 -14.19
N LYS A 149 7.38 -16.73 -14.58
CA LYS A 149 7.24 -18.07 -15.17
C LYS A 149 6.87 -19.18 -14.19
N VAL A 150 7.03 -18.99 -12.89
CA VAL A 150 6.89 -20.06 -11.90
C VAL A 150 5.44 -20.48 -11.65
N SER A 151 4.46 -19.62 -11.95
CA SER A 151 3.04 -19.97 -11.86
C SER A 151 2.18 -19.11 -12.79
N ALA A 152 1.00 -19.62 -13.16
CA ALA A 152 0.02 -18.85 -13.93
C ALA A 152 -0.48 -17.60 -13.17
N MET A 153 -0.61 -17.70 -11.84
CA MET A 153 -0.97 -16.58 -10.98
C MET A 153 0.08 -15.47 -11.02
N ALA A 154 1.37 -15.80 -10.84
CA ALA A 154 2.45 -14.83 -10.89
C ALA A 154 2.52 -14.15 -12.26
N ARG A 155 2.39 -14.92 -13.34
CA ARG A 155 2.32 -14.40 -14.70
C ARG A 155 1.18 -13.39 -14.87
N ALA A 156 -0.03 -13.76 -14.46
CA ALA A 156 -1.21 -12.91 -14.59
C ALA A 156 -1.07 -11.61 -13.77
N SER A 157 -0.61 -11.71 -12.51
CA SER A 157 -0.42 -10.54 -11.65
C SER A 157 0.71 -9.63 -12.15
N TYR A 158 1.77 -10.19 -12.74
CA TYR A 158 2.85 -9.36 -13.30
C TYR A 158 2.43 -8.64 -14.58
N HIS A 159 1.51 -9.18 -15.37
CA HIS A 159 0.90 -8.43 -16.46
C HIS A 159 0.08 -7.24 -15.95
N ILE A 160 -0.54 -7.34 -14.77
CA ILE A 160 -1.21 -6.17 -14.15
C ILE A 160 -0.21 -5.04 -13.91
N CYS A 161 1.00 -5.35 -13.46
CA CYS A 161 2.05 -4.37 -13.20
C CYS A 161 2.74 -3.87 -14.49
N ALA A 162 3.11 -4.78 -15.38
CA ALA A 162 3.99 -4.49 -16.52
C ALA A 162 3.23 -4.21 -17.84
N GLY A 163 1.97 -4.60 -17.95
CA GLY A 163 1.13 -4.43 -19.13
C GLY A 163 0.94 -5.73 -19.94
N PRO A 164 0.00 -5.72 -20.90
CA PRO A 164 -0.46 -6.93 -21.58
C PRO A 164 0.58 -7.54 -22.54
N TRP A 165 1.49 -6.70 -23.06
CA TRP A 165 2.52 -7.10 -24.02
C TRP A 165 3.90 -7.32 -23.38
N ALA A 166 4.00 -7.14 -22.07
CA ALA A 166 5.28 -7.28 -21.37
C ALA A 166 5.72 -8.75 -21.35
N ASN A 167 7.02 -8.99 -21.57
CA ASN A 167 7.60 -10.30 -21.30
C ASN A 167 7.79 -10.47 -19.79
N VAL A 168 6.75 -10.95 -19.11
CA VAL A 168 6.74 -11.06 -17.65
C VAL A 168 7.39 -12.34 -17.10
N ALA A 169 7.80 -13.26 -17.98
CA ALA A 169 8.28 -14.59 -17.58
C ALA A 169 9.51 -14.53 -16.66
N GLU A 170 10.43 -13.60 -16.94
CA GLU A 170 11.66 -13.40 -16.17
C GLU A 170 11.59 -12.22 -15.18
N LEU A 171 10.48 -11.47 -15.15
CA LEU A 171 10.28 -10.46 -14.13
C LEU A 171 10.22 -11.14 -12.76
N ASP A 172 10.79 -10.47 -11.76
CA ASP A 172 10.92 -10.96 -10.40
C ASP A 172 10.08 -10.11 -9.43
N GLY A 173 9.75 -10.69 -8.28
CA GLY A 173 8.89 -10.06 -7.28
C GLY A 173 8.44 -11.04 -6.20
N ASP A 174 7.27 -10.79 -5.60
CA ASP A 174 6.66 -11.61 -4.54
C ASP A 174 5.58 -12.58 -5.05
N GLY A 175 5.51 -12.82 -6.36
CA GLY A 175 4.47 -13.61 -7.00
C GLY A 175 3.14 -12.89 -7.26
N ILE A 176 2.99 -11.64 -6.81
CA ILE A 176 1.80 -10.80 -7.07
C ILE A 176 2.22 -9.46 -7.67
N THR A 177 3.14 -8.77 -7.01
CA THR A 177 3.69 -7.49 -7.45
C THR A 177 5.12 -7.69 -7.95
N THR A 178 5.46 -7.08 -9.09
CA THR A 178 6.86 -7.08 -9.56
C THR A 178 7.71 -6.17 -8.68
N ALA A 179 8.98 -6.52 -8.46
CA ALA A 179 9.89 -5.71 -7.65
C ALA A 179 9.97 -4.27 -8.17
N ASP A 180 10.07 -4.08 -9.49
CA ASP A 180 10.11 -2.76 -10.12
C ASP A 180 8.85 -1.94 -9.85
N ALA A 181 7.66 -2.55 -9.90
CA ALA A 181 6.42 -1.85 -9.61
C ALA A 181 6.36 -1.42 -8.13
N ALA A 182 6.84 -2.27 -7.21
CA ALA A 182 6.91 -1.94 -5.79
C ALA A 182 7.91 -0.82 -5.45
N LEU A 183 9.00 -0.71 -6.21
CA LEU A 183 10.07 0.28 -5.99
C LEU A 183 9.94 1.56 -6.83
N SER A 184 8.80 1.74 -7.51
CA SER A 184 8.62 2.80 -8.52
C SER A 184 8.33 4.19 -7.94
N VAL A 185 8.16 4.33 -6.63
CA VAL A 185 7.89 5.64 -6.00
C VAL A 185 9.13 6.52 -6.05
N GLY A 186 9.01 7.69 -6.70
CA GLY A 186 10.10 8.66 -6.80
C GLY A 186 10.47 9.26 -5.45
N GLY A 187 11.77 9.35 -5.15
CA GLY A 187 12.28 9.93 -3.90
C GLY A 187 12.08 9.05 -2.65
N ALA A 188 11.58 7.81 -2.81
CA ALA A 188 11.51 6.84 -1.72
C ALA A 188 12.83 6.07 -1.56
N ASP A 189 13.16 5.75 -0.30
CA ASP A 189 14.13 4.72 0.02
C ASP A 189 13.61 3.36 -0.45
N LYS A 190 14.55 2.45 -0.76
CA LYS A 190 14.25 1.16 -1.37
C LYS A 190 14.87 0.03 -0.57
N LEU A 191 14.08 -1.00 -0.27
CA LEU A 191 14.53 -2.25 0.32
C LEU A 191 13.98 -3.41 -0.49
N VAL A 192 14.85 -4.38 -0.80
CA VAL A 192 14.46 -5.64 -1.44
C VAL A 192 14.77 -6.78 -0.49
N LEU A 193 13.76 -7.56 -0.15
CA LEU A 193 13.89 -8.76 0.65
C LEU A 193 13.95 -10.00 -0.26
N GLU A 194 14.70 -11.02 0.15
CA GLU A 194 14.78 -12.28 -0.59
C GLU A 194 13.82 -13.32 0.01
N GLY A 195 13.02 -13.98 -0.84
CA GLY A 195 12.19 -15.10 -0.43
C GLY A 195 11.02 -14.73 0.50
N VAL A 196 10.66 -13.45 0.59
CA VAL A 196 9.53 -12.98 1.41
C VAL A 196 8.27 -12.90 0.57
N ASN A 197 7.15 -13.43 1.08
CA ASN A 197 5.83 -13.17 0.53
C ASN A 197 5.15 -12.08 1.38
N HIS A 198 4.64 -11.04 0.73
CA HIS A 198 3.95 -9.95 1.43
C HIS A 198 2.48 -10.23 1.72
N MET A 199 1.89 -11.29 1.14
CA MET A 199 0.53 -11.69 1.49
C MET A 199 0.45 -12.10 2.97
N PRO A 200 -0.48 -11.50 3.74
CA PRO A 200 -0.76 -11.93 5.10
C PRO A 200 -1.15 -13.41 5.11
N ARG A 201 -0.70 -14.16 6.11
CA ARG A 201 -1.13 -15.56 6.29
C ARG A 201 -2.62 -15.58 6.68
N SER A 202 -3.37 -16.49 6.07
CA SER A 202 -4.77 -16.79 6.39
C SER A 202 -4.86 -17.79 7.52
#